data_AF-C1MM67-F1
#
_entry.id   AF-C1MM67-F1
#
_cell.length_a   1.000
_cell.length_b   1.000
_cell.length_c   1.000
_cell.angle_alpha   90.00
_cell.angle_beta   90.00
_cell.angle_gamma   90.00
#
_symmetry.space_group_name_H-M   'P 1'
#
loop_
_entity.id
_entity.type
_entity.pdbx_description
1 polymer ?
#
loop_
_entity_poly.entity_id
_entity_poly.type
_entity_poly.pdbx_seq_one_letter_code
_entity_poly.pdbx_strand_id
1 'polypeptide(L)'
;RSEVLSGCLEWYSARGDETFWRENAEKFTRDDCLVLRTLVHILERAADPKTLAVACHDLGMFATRWPAGRFLAEELGGKEKVARLMTHEDADVRKRAVTCMQ
;
A
#
# COMPACT_ATOMS: atom_id res chain seq x y z
N ARG A 1 -1.82 9.92 -8.40
CA ARG A 1 -2.39 9.18 -9.56
C ARG A 1 -1.32 8.78 -10.57
N SER A 2 -0.38 9.66 -10.96
CA SER A 2 0.63 9.36 -12.00
C SER A 2 1.69 8.31 -11.61
N GLU A 3 2.13 8.25 -10.35
CA GLU A 3 3.20 7.33 -9.92
C GLU A 3 2.74 5.87 -9.75
N VAL A 4 1.55 5.67 -9.16
CA VAL A 4 0.97 4.34 -8.95
C VAL A 4 0.71 3.65 -10.29
N LEU A 5 0.31 4.42 -11.30
CA LEU A 5 0.06 3.90 -12.65
C LEU A 5 1.35 3.70 -13.46
N SER A 6 2.45 4.37 -13.12
CA SER A 6 3.74 4.23 -13.82
C SER A 6 4.62 3.11 -13.25
N GLY A 7 4.27 2.53 -12.08
CA GLY A 7 5.04 1.47 -11.43
C GLY A 7 6.33 1.95 -10.76
N CYS A 8 6.65 3.24 -10.84
CA CYS A 8 7.80 3.85 -10.16
C CYS A 8 7.32 4.57 -8.90
N LEU A 9 7.26 3.85 -7.78
CA LEU A 9 6.93 4.42 -6.48
C LEU A 9 8.19 5.04 -5.86
N GLU A 10 8.39 6.34 -6.06
CA GLU A 10 9.44 7.07 -5.34
C GLU A 10 8.96 7.54 -3.95
N TRP A 11 9.88 7.50 -2.97
CA TRP A 11 9.65 7.97 -1.61
C TRP A 11 9.58 9.51 -1.60
N TYR A 12 8.39 10.08 -1.79
CA TYR A 12 8.17 11.49 -1.46
C TYR A 12 7.68 11.65 -0.01
N SER A 13 8.18 12.69 0.65
CA SER A 13 7.88 13.09 2.04
C SER A 13 6.39 13.25 2.38
N ALA A 14 5.51 13.30 1.37
CA ALA A 14 4.05 13.39 1.52
C ALA A 14 3.41 12.13 2.15
N ARG A 15 4.05 10.95 2.08
CA ARG A 15 3.45 9.69 2.57
C ARG A 15 3.37 9.59 4.10
N GLY A 16 4.14 10.42 4.82
CA GLY A 16 4.09 10.56 6.28
C GLY A 16 3.17 11.69 6.78
N ASP A 17 2.59 12.49 5.88
CA ASP A 17 1.73 13.63 6.24
C ASP A 17 0.28 13.17 6.39
N GLU A 18 -0.31 13.36 7.58
CA GLU A 18 -1.72 13.05 7.83
C GLU A 18 -2.66 13.85 6.91
N THR A 19 -2.25 15.04 6.49
CA THR A 19 -3.01 15.92 5.60
C THR A 19 -3.18 15.27 4.24
N PHE A 20 -2.14 14.61 3.73
CA PHE A 20 -2.22 13.87 2.46
C PHE A 20 -3.32 12.80 2.51
N TRP A 21 -3.32 11.96 3.55
CA TRP A 21 -4.28 10.86 3.65
C TRP A 21 -5.71 11.37 3.87
N ARG A 22 -5.88 12.47 4.60
CA ARG A 22 -7.19 13.12 4.77
C ARG A 22 -7.78 13.60 3.45
N GLU A 23 -6.95 14.13 2.56
CA GLU A 23 -7.39 14.71 1.28
C GLU A 23 -7.43 13.70 0.12
N ASN A 24 -6.70 12.59 0.22
CA ASN A 24 -6.48 11.67 -0.89
C ASN A 24 -7.00 10.24 -0.64
N ALA A 25 -7.32 9.84 0.59
CA ALA A 25 -7.80 8.48 0.87
C ALA A 25 -9.10 8.15 0.10
N GLU A 26 -10.04 9.08 -0.01
CA GLU A 26 -11.25 8.89 -0.82
C GLU A 26 -10.92 8.59 -2.30
N LYS A 27 -9.81 9.11 -2.82
CA LYS A 27 -9.41 8.86 -4.22
C LYS A 27 -8.97 7.41 -4.46
N PHE A 28 -8.62 6.67 -3.40
CA PHE A 28 -8.26 5.25 -3.51
C PHE A 28 -9.48 4.35 -3.70
N THR A 29 -10.69 4.84 -3.41
CA THR A 29 -11.95 4.09 -3.62
C THR A 29 -12.61 4.41 -4.96
N ARG A 30 -12.10 5.40 -5.71
CA ARG A 30 -12.60 5.76 -7.04
C ARG A 30 -12.20 4.73 -8.09
N ASP A 31 -12.95 4.71 -9.19
CA ASP A 31 -12.72 3.84 -10.35
C ASP A 31 -12.58 2.36 -9.98
N ASP A 32 -13.55 1.82 -9.22
CA ASP A 32 -13.52 0.44 -8.71
C ASP A 32 -12.25 0.12 -7.91
N CYS A 33 -11.84 1.06 -7.07
CA CYS A 33 -10.62 0.97 -6.25
C CYS A 33 -9.34 0.74 -7.08
N LEU A 34 -9.25 1.30 -8.30
CA LEU A 34 -8.12 1.08 -9.22
C LEU A 34 -6.76 1.25 -8.54
N VAL A 35 -6.57 2.30 -7.73
CA VAL A 35 -5.31 2.56 -7.02
C VAL A 35 -4.99 1.43 -6.03
N LEU A 36 -5.99 1.00 -5.26
CA LEU A 36 -5.83 -0.06 -4.26
C LEU A 36 -5.55 -1.41 -4.93
N ARG A 37 -6.25 -1.72 -6.03
CA ARG A 37 -6.00 -2.90 -6.85
C ARG A 37 -4.59 -2.92 -7.43
N THR A 38 -4.10 -1.77 -7.92
CA THR A 38 -2.72 -1.65 -8.41
C THR A 38 -1.70 -1.87 -7.30
N LEU A 39 -1.92 -1.33 -6.09
CA LEU A 39 -1.04 -1.60 -4.95
C LEU A 39 -1.00 -3.09 -4.60
N VAL A 40 -2.15 -3.76 -4.54
CA VAL A 40 -2.20 -5.21 -4.29
C VAL A 40 -1.48 -5.99 -5.39
N HIS A 41 -1.64 -5.59 -6.65
CA HIS A 41 -0.95 -6.22 -7.78
C HIS A 41 0.58 -6.03 -7.70
N ILE A 42 1.04 -4.85 -7.30
CA ILE A 42 2.45 -4.56 -7.06
C ILE A 42 3.02 -5.46 -5.96
N LEU A 43 2.29 -5.64 -4.85
CA LEU A 43 2.71 -6.54 -3.76
C LEU A 43 2.87 -8.00 -4.20
N GLU A 44 2.16 -8.41 -5.25
CA GLU A 44 2.26 -9.76 -5.80
C GLU A 44 3.38 -9.92 -6.83
N ARG A 45 3.68 -8.88 -7.62
CA ARG A 45 4.53 -9.02 -8.82
C ARG A 45 5.82 -8.23 -8.81
N ALA A 46 5.96 -7.21 -7.97
CA ALA A 46 7.17 -6.41 -7.94
C ALA A 46 8.34 -7.22 -7.35
N ALA A 47 9.49 -7.15 -8.03
CA ALA A 47 10.74 -7.73 -7.54
C ALA A 47 11.60 -6.70 -6.78
N ASP A 48 11.36 -5.40 -7.00
CA ASP A 48 12.11 -4.33 -6.37
C ASP A 48 11.69 -4.15 -4.90
N PRO A 49 12.60 -4.36 -3.92
CA PRO A 49 12.28 -4.27 -2.50
C PRO A 49 11.77 -2.89 -2.10
N LYS A 50 12.30 -1.82 -2.69
CA LYS A 50 11.85 -0.45 -2.40
C LYS A 50 10.39 -0.27 -2.79
N THR A 51 10.00 -0.73 -3.98
CA THR A 51 8.62 -0.70 -4.47
C THR A 51 7.68 -1.50 -3.56
N LEU A 52 8.10 -2.69 -3.12
CA LEU A 52 7.32 -3.52 -2.17
C LEU A 52 7.15 -2.84 -0.81
N ALA A 53 8.23 -2.29 -0.24
CA ALA A 53 8.19 -1.59 1.04
C ALA A 53 7.24 -0.39 1.00
N VAL A 54 7.27 0.37 -0.10
CA VAL A 54 6.38 1.50 -0.33
C VAL A 54 4.92 1.06 -0.48
N ALA A 55 4.66 -0.01 -1.24
CA ALA A 55 3.31 -0.53 -1.39
C ALA A 55 2.72 -1.06 -0.07
N CYS A 56 3.52 -1.76 0.75
CA CYS A 56 3.12 -2.18 2.09
C CYS A 56 2.77 -0.98 2.98
N HIS A 57 3.59 0.06 2.95
CA HIS A 57 3.36 1.28 3.72
C HIS A 57 2.06 1.99 3.32
N ASP A 58 1.86 2.23 2.03
CA ASP A 58 0.67 2.91 1.51
C ASP A 58 -0.61 2.12 1.83
N LEU A 59 -0.58 0.80 1.68
CA LEU A 59 -1.72 -0.06 1.99
C LEU A 59 -2.08 0.02 3.48
N GLY A 60 -1.09 -0.02 4.37
CA GLY A 60 -1.30 0.10 5.81
C GLY A 60 -1.82 1.47 6.24
N MET A 61 -1.29 2.53 5.63
CA MET A 61 -1.78 3.89 5.86
C MET A 61 -3.22 4.05 5.39
N PHE A 62 -3.55 3.60 4.18
CA PHE A 62 -4.92 3.63 3.68
C PHE A 62 -5.86 2.84 4.60
N ALA A 63 -5.48 1.63 4.98
CA ALA A 63 -6.26 0.77 5.87
C ALA A 63 -6.51 1.42 7.24
N THR A 64 -5.55 2.17 7.76
CA THR A 64 -5.66 2.83 9.07
C THR A 64 -6.42 4.16 9.01
N ARG A 65 -6.27 4.92 7.92
CA ARG A 65 -6.79 6.29 7.82
C ARG A 65 -8.15 6.40 7.16
N TRP A 66 -8.59 5.39 6.39
CA TRP A 66 -9.89 5.38 5.75
C TRP A 66 -10.87 4.45 6.49
N PRO A 67 -12.10 4.88 6.83
CA PRO A 67 -13.05 4.06 7.58
C PRO A 67 -13.33 2.68 6.98
N ALA A 68 -13.43 2.60 5.65
CA ALA A 68 -13.63 1.33 4.93
C ALA A 68 -12.32 0.68 4.46
N GLY A 69 -11.16 1.24 4.83
CA GLY A 69 -9.86 0.89 4.26
C GLY A 69 -9.46 -0.56 4.55
N ARG A 70 -9.64 -1.01 5.80
CA ARG A 70 -9.38 -2.40 6.21
C ARG A 70 -10.22 -3.40 5.43
N PHE A 71 -11.52 -3.14 5.32
CA PHE A 71 -12.46 -3.99 4.59
C PHE A 71 -12.09 -4.08 3.10
N LEU A 72 -11.83 -2.95 2.45
CA LEU A 72 -11.46 -2.92 1.03
C LEU A 72 -10.10 -3.59 0.76
N ALA A 73 -9.13 -3.42 1.66
CA ALA A 73 -7.83 -4.09 1.56
C ALA A 73 -7.96 -5.62 1.72
N GLU A 74 -8.88 -6.09 2.56
CA GLU A 74 -9.18 -7.51 2.76
C GLU A 74 -9.93 -8.10 1.56
N GLU A 75 -10.99 -7.45 1.08
CA GLU A 75 -11.76 -7.86 -0.11
C GLU A 75 -10.89 -8.01 -1.37
N LEU A 76 -9.87 -7.16 -1.51
CA LEU A 76 -8.93 -7.23 -2.63
C LEU A 76 -7.78 -8.22 -2.40
N GLY A 77 -7.73 -8.92 -1.27
CA GLY A 77 -6.70 -9.90 -0.94
C GLY A 77 -5.36 -9.31 -0.50
N GLY A 78 -5.30 -7.99 -0.24
CA GLY A 78 -4.08 -7.29 0.15
C GLY A 78 -3.45 -7.84 1.43
N LYS A 79 -4.28 -8.23 2.41
CA LYS A 79 -3.84 -8.83 3.67
C LYS A 79 -3.00 -10.09 3.47
N GLU A 80 -3.42 -10.97 2.57
CA GLU A 80 -2.68 -12.20 2.26
C GLU A 80 -1.33 -11.90 1.58
N LYS A 81 -1.31 -10.92 0.67
CA LYS A 81 -0.07 -10.51 -0.01
C LYS A 81 0.93 -9.90 0.97
N VAL A 82 0.48 -9.01 1.86
CA VAL A 82 1.33 -8.41 2.89
C VAL A 82 1.85 -9.46 3.86
N ALA A 83 1.02 -10.43 4.27
CA ALA A 83 1.44 -11.48 5.19
C ALA A 83 2.64 -12.28 4.65
N ARG A 84 2.67 -12.57 3.34
CA ARG A 84 3.80 -13.25 2.68
C ARG A 84 5.09 -12.43 2.72
N LEU A 85 4.99 -11.10 2.75
CA LEU A 85 6.13 -10.18 2.77
C LEU A 85 6.69 -9.93 4.18
N MET A 86 6.00 -10.35 5.24
CA MET A 86 6.49 -10.23 6.62
C MET A 86 7.79 -11.03 6.86
N THR A 87 8.07 -12.04 6.01
CA THR A 87 9.29 -12.85 6.05
C THR A 87 10.19 -12.63 4.83
N HIS A 88 10.00 -11.52 4.09
CA HIS A 88 10.83 -11.17 2.93
C HIS A 88 12.32 -11.06 3.30
N GLU A 89 13.26 -11.24 2.38
CA GLU A 89 14.71 -11.17 2.68
C GLU A 89 15.21 -9.75 3.00
N ASP A 90 14.59 -8.74 2.39
CA ASP A 90 14.84 -7.32 2.66
C ASP A 90 14.22 -6.88 3.99
N ALA A 91 15.02 -6.20 4.82
CA ALA A 91 14.63 -5.79 6.16
C ALA A 91 13.58 -4.67 6.19
N ASP A 92 13.60 -3.73 5.23
CA ASP A 92 12.61 -2.66 5.17
C ASP A 92 11.26 -3.21 4.69
N VAL A 93 11.25 -4.09 3.69
CA VAL A 93 10.03 -4.79 3.26
C VAL A 93 9.37 -5.52 4.42
N ARG A 94 10.13 -6.32 5.18
CA ARG A 94 9.61 -7.00 6.38
C ARG A 94 9.02 -6.01 7.39
N LYS A 95 9.78 -4.96 7.72
CA LYS A 95 9.36 -3.95 8.69
C LYS A 95 8.04 -3.30 8.26
N ARG A 96 7.93 -2.88 7.00
CA ARG A 96 6.71 -2.25 6.47
C ARG A 96 5.54 -3.22 6.38
N ALA A 97 5.77 -4.48 6.02
CA ALA A 97 4.73 -5.50 5.99
C ALA A 97 4.18 -5.79 7.41
N VAL A 98 5.07 -5.93 8.40
CA VAL A 98 4.66 -6.12 9.80
C VAL A 98 3.86 -4.93 10.31
N THR A 99 4.34 -3.70 10.09
CA THR A 99 3.60 -2.49 10.50
C THR A 99 2.26 -2.35 9.78
N CYS A 100 2.14 -2.76 8.52
CA CYS A 100 0.88 -2.75 7.78
C CYS A 100 -0.19 -3.69 8.38
N MET A 101 0.23 -4.74 9.09
CA MET A 101 -0.65 -5.76 9.67
C MET A 101 -1.02 -5.51 11.14
N GLN A 102 -0.42 -4.49 11.77
CA GLN A 102 -0.68 -4.07 13.15
C GLN A 102 -1.87 -3.11 13.23
#